data_AF-A0A3P6RA80-F1
#
_entry.id   AF-A0A3P6RA80-F1
#
_cell.length_a   1.000
_cell.length_b   1.000
_cell.length_c   1.000
_cell.angle_alpha   90.00
_cell.angle_beta   90.00
_cell.angle_gamma   90.00
#
_symmetry.space_group_name_H-M   'P 1'
#
loop_
_entity.id
_entity.type
_entity.pdbx_description
1 polymer ?
#
loop_
_entity_poly.entity_id
_entity_poly.type
_entity_poly.pdbx_seq_one_letter_code
_entity_poly.pdbx_strand_id
1 'polypeptide(L)'
;MMLDEVRSPFTPRRADSPVDNEDGDTIVLTADEAVFLQASWQRALATIDVGAEVIIRLLNDKRSLFKSLLESHAGHINYCGNFTVEVVNRDLRRAREVGQGVVKFFTKVCSVPISSILSCHF
;
A
#
# COMPACT_ATOMS: atom_id res chain seq x y z
N MET A 1 -47.88 0.04 -22.10
CA MET A 1 -46.68 0.80 -22.49
C MET A 1 -46.49 1.93 -21.50
N MET A 2 -45.25 2.07 -21.00
CA MET A 2 -44.65 3.15 -20.21
C MET A 2 -45.14 3.40 -18.76
N LEU A 3 -44.32 2.92 -17.83
CA LEU A 3 -43.96 3.55 -16.56
C LEU A 3 -42.89 4.60 -16.85
N ASP A 4 -43.03 5.82 -16.31
CA ASP A 4 -41.98 6.85 -16.07
C ASP A 4 -42.71 8.01 -15.34
N GLU A 5 -42.18 8.77 -14.38
CA GLU A 5 -40.88 8.84 -13.73
C GLU A 5 -41.06 9.62 -12.41
N VAL A 6 -40.25 9.24 -11.43
CA VAL A 6 -39.54 10.10 -10.46
C VAL A 6 -40.38 10.99 -9.53
N ARG A 7 -40.70 10.40 -8.37
CA ARG A 7 -40.92 11.12 -7.12
C ARG A 7 -39.57 11.24 -6.40
N SER A 8 -38.96 12.43 -6.47
CA SER A 8 -37.88 12.80 -5.55
C SER A 8 -38.46 12.99 -4.14
N PRO A 9 -37.75 12.52 -3.10
CA PRO A 9 -37.66 13.35 -1.92
C PRO A 9 -36.21 13.50 -1.46
N PHE A 10 -35.82 14.77 -1.34
CA PHE A 10 -34.73 15.25 -0.51
C PHE A 10 -34.71 14.55 0.84
N THR A 11 -33.67 13.77 1.11
CA THR A 11 -33.33 13.36 2.48
C THR A 11 -32.58 14.49 3.16
N PRO A 12 -33.03 14.96 4.35
CA PRO A 12 -32.25 15.91 5.12
C PRO A 12 -31.00 15.19 5.66
N ARG A 13 -29.84 15.81 5.42
CA ARG A 13 -28.53 15.39 5.95
C ARG A 13 -28.64 15.20 7.46
N ARG A 14 -28.52 13.95 7.91
CA ARG A 14 -28.29 13.62 9.32
C ARG A 14 -26.84 14.00 9.62
N ALA A 15 -26.66 15.23 10.09
CA ALA A 15 -25.46 15.67 10.76
C ALA A 15 -25.44 14.96 12.11
N ASP A 16 -24.63 13.91 12.21
CA ASP A 16 -24.05 13.36 13.43
C ASP A 16 -23.10 12.24 12.98
N SER A 17 -22.07 12.64 12.24
CA SER A 17 -20.86 11.83 12.17
C SER A 17 -20.25 11.86 13.56
N PRO A 18 -19.84 10.73 14.15
CA PRO A 18 -18.98 10.76 15.32
C PRO A 18 -17.79 11.65 14.95
N VAL A 19 -17.50 12.66 15.77
CA VAL A 19 -16.18 13.28 15.73
C VAL A 19 -15.25 12.17 16.19
N ASP A 20 -14.70 11.45 15.23
CA ASP A 20 -13.51 10.65 15.44
C ASP A 20 -12.47 11.66 15.93
N ASN A 21 -12.33 11.77 17.24
CA ASN A 21 -11.12 12.27 17.87
C ASN A 21 -10.03 11.22 17.59
N GLU A 22 -9.66 11.09 16.33
CA GLU A 22 -8.35 10.60 15.93
C GLU A 22 -7.37 11.66 16.42
N ASP A 23 -7.03 11.57 17.70
CA ASP A 23 -5.68 11.94 18.13
C ASP A 23 -4.76 10.97 17.36
N GLY A 24 -4.54 11.31 16.09
CA GLY A 24 -3.81 10.50 15.15
C GLY A 24 -2.40 10.45 15.67
N ASP A 25 -2.07 9.35 16.34
CA ASP A 25 -0.78 9.06 16.97
C ASP A 25 0.30 9.27 15.91
N THR A 26 0.80 10.51 15.85
CA THR A 26 1.76 10.91 14.85
C THR A 26 3.09 10.38 15.35
N ILE A 27 3.53 9.27 14.77
CA ILE A 27 4.81 8.67 15.11
C ILE A 27 5.91 9.62 14.63
N VAL A 28 6.51 10.34 15.57
CA VAL A 28 7.67 11.20 15.31
C VAL A 28 8.93 10.37 15.50
N LEU A 29 9.71 10.21 14.43
CA LEU A 29 11.02 9.56 14.50
C LEU A 29 12.08 10.56 14.97
N THR A 30 12.98 10.12 15.85
CA THR A 30 14.20 10.86 16.14
C THR A 30 15.12 10.91 14.91
N ALA A 31 16.09 11.82 14.91
CA ALA A 31 17.05 11.93 13.81
C ALA A 31 17.83 10.62 13.59
N ASP A 32 18.26 9.96 14.67
CA ASP A 32 19.01 8.70 14.60
C ASP A 32 18.13 7.56 14.05
N GLU A 33 16.88 7.47 14.48
CA GLU A 33 15.92 6.49 13.94
C GLU A 33 15.65 6.72 12.45
N ALA A 34 15.51 7.97 12.03
CA ALA A 34 15.33 8.32 10.62
C ALA A 34 16.55 7.93 9.77
N VAL A 35 17.78 8.22 10.24
CA VAL A 35 19.03 7.78 9.58
C VAL A 35 19.08 6.26 9.49
N PHE A 36 18.77 5.57 10.59
CA PHE A 36 18.80 4.12 10.64
C PHE A 36 17.78 3.49 9.69
N LEU A 37 16.55 4.03 9.63
CA LEU A 37 15.50 3.59 8.73
C LEU A 37 15.91 3.79 7.27
N GLN A 38 16.45 4.96 6.92
CA GLN A 38 16.94 5.26 5.58
C GLN A 38 18.07 4.30 5.17
N ALA A 39 19.06 4.10 6.03
CA ALA A 39 20.17 3.19 5.76
C ALA A 39 19.71 1.74 5.61
N SER A 40 18.76 1.31 6.45
CA SER A 40 18.19 -0.04 6.38
C SER A 40 17.39 -0.26 5.10
N TRP A 41 16.60 0.74 4.69
CA TRP A 41 15.86 0.70 3.43
C TRP A 41 16.79 0.60 2.21
N GLN A 42 17.83 1.45 2.16
CA GLN A 42 18.82 1.40 1.07
C GLN A 42 19.54 0.05 1.01
N ARG A 43 19.90 -0.51 2.16
CA ARG A 43 20.52 -1.84 2.23
C ARG A 43 19.58 -2.91 1.68
N ALA A 44 18.30 -2.89 2.05
CA ALA A 44 17.32 -3.86 1.55
C ALA A 44 17.14 -3.78 0.03
N LEU A 45 17.06 -2.57 -0.53
CA LEU A 45 16.96 -2.38 -1.98
C LEU A 45 18.19 -2.88 -2.74
N ALA A 46 19.37 -2.85 -2.12
CA ALA A 46 20.61 -3.33 -2.74
C ALA A 46 20.77 -4.86 -2.68
N THR A 47 20.06 -5.54 -1.78
CA THR A 47 20.26 -6.98 -1.53
C THR A 47 19.15 -7.87 -2.07
N ILE A 48 17.90 -7.38 -2.10
CA ILE A 48 16.74 -8.19 -2.47
C ILE A 48 15.76 -7.41 -3.34
N ASP A 49 14.92 -8.13 -4.09
CA ASP A 49 13.74 -7.57 -4.74
C ASP A 49 12.61 -7.40 -3.70
N VAL A 50 12.68 -6.31 -2.92
CA VAL A 50 11.72 -6.00 -1.85
C VAL A 50 10.27 -6.04 -2.37
N GLY A 51 10.03 -5.55 -3.59
CA GLY A 51 8.70 -5.52 -4.19
C GLY A 51 8.16 -6.93 -4.40
N ALA A 52 8.93 -7.80 -5.07
CA ALA A 52 8.53 -9.20 -5.26
C ALA A 52 8.36 -9.94 -3.93
N GLU A 53 9.27 -9.72 -2.98
CA GLU A 53 9.24 -10.32 -1.65
C GLU A 53 7.97 -10.00 -0.85
N VAL A 54 7.50 -8.75 -0.88
CA VAL A 54 6.21 -8.37 -0.26
C VAL A 54 5.05 -9.07 -0.95
N ILE A 55 5.05 -9.05 -2.28
CA ILE A 55 3.98 -9.65 -3.11
C ILE A 55 3.86 -11.15 -2.87
N ILE A 56 4.98 -11.87 -2.81
CA ILE A 56 5.01 -13.31 -2.55
C ILE A 56 4.44 -13.64 -1.17
N ARG A 57 4.81 -12.88 -0.14
CA ARG A 57 4.25 -13.07 1.21
C ARG A 57 2.74 -12.89 1.20
N LEU A 58 2.23 -11.86 0.52
CA LEU A 58 0.80 -11.60 0.40
C LEU A 58 0.05 -12.65 -0.44
N LEU A 59 0.69 -13.21 -1.46
CA LEU A 59 0.09 -14.23 -2.32
C LEU A 59 0.09 -15.62 -1.67
N ASN A 60 1.11 -15.94 -0.87
CA ASN A 60 1.24 -17.23 -0.20
C ASN A 60 0.53 -17.28 1.17
N ASP A 61 0.13 -16.13 1.72
CA ASP A 61 -0.71 -16.09 2.91
C ASP A 61 -2.16 -16.42 2.55
N LYS A 62 -2.67 -17.56 3.05
CA LYS A 62 -4.05 -18.02 2.83
C LYS A 62 -5.11 -17.11 3.44
N ARG A 63 -4.73 -16.24 4.38
CA ARG A 63 -5.63 -15.27 5.02
C ARG A 63 -5.69 -13.94 4.28
N SER A 64 -4.74 -13.71 3.35
CA SER A 64 -4.68 -12.51 2.55
C SER A 64 -5.71 -12.54 1.41
N LEU A 65 -6.44 -11.44 1.24
CA LEU A 65 -7.35 -11.26 0.09
C LEU A 65 -6.61 -10.80 -1.18
N PHE A 66 -5.29 -10.69 -1.12
CA PHE A 66 -4.51 -10.07 -2.19
C PHE A 66 -4.62 -10.81 -3.53
N LYS A 67 -4.66 -12.15 -3.52
CA LYS A 67 -4.86 -12.94 -4.76
C LYS A 67 -6.20 -12.60 -5.41
N SER A 68 -7.30 -12.60 -4.65
CA SER A 68 -8.63 -12.28 -5.16
C SER A 68 -8.74 -10.83 -5.66
N LEU A 69 -8.06 -9.88 -5.00
CA LEU A 69 -7.99 -8.48 -5.45
C LEU A 69 -7.21 -8.32 -6.75
N LEU A 70 -6.14 -9.10 -6.94
CA LEU A 70 -5.43 -9.13 -8.21
C LEU A 70 -6.29 -9.74 -9.32
N GLU A 71 -6.99 -10.84 -9.03
CA GLU A 71 -7.85 -11.53 -9.99
C GLU A 71 -9.01 -10.66 -10.47
N SER A 72 -9.57 -9.81 -9.61
CA SER A 72 -10.64 -8.89 -9.99
C SER A 72 -10.21 -7.79 -10.97
N HIS A 73 -8.91 -7.46 -11.04
CA HIS A 73 -8.38 -6.41 -11.90
C HIS A 73 -7.59 -6.94 -13.11
N ALA A 74 -6.98 -8.12 -12.99
CA ALA A 74 -6.04 -8.67 -13.97
C ALA A 74 -6.51 -9.99 -14.59
N GLY A 75 -7.67 -10.52 -14.18
CA GLY A 75 -8.15 -11.83 -14.60
C GLY A 75 -7.62 -12.98 -13.74
N HIS A 76 -8.16 -14.18 -13.99
CA HIS A 76 -7.95 -15.33 -13.11
C HIS A 76 -6.49 -15.82 -13.08
N ILE A 77 -5.95 -16.10 -11.88
CA ILE A 77 -4.58 -16.58 -11.70
C ILE A 77 -4.64 -18.11 -11.49
N ASN A 78 -4.44 -18.83 -12.60
CA ASN A 78 -4.34 -20.30 -12.61
C ASN A 78 -2.98 -20.78 -12.08
N TYR A 79 -2.75 -20.57 -10.79
CA TYR A 79 -1.56 -21.04 -10.10
C TYR A 79 -1.93 -21.70 -8.77
N CYS A 80 -1.51 -22.96 -8.61
CA CYS A 80 -1.81 -23.82 -7.46
C CYS A 80 -0.60 -24.13 -6.58
N GLY A 81 0.59 -23.57 -6.88
CA GLY A 81 1.81 -23.72 -6.08
C GLY A 81 2.05 -22.55 -5.13
N ASN A 82 3.21 -22.56 -4.47
CA ASN A 82 3.73 -21.38 -3.77
C ASN A 82 4.31 -20.40 -4.78
N PHE A 83 3.85 -19.15 -4.76
CA PHE A 83 4.40 -18.10 -5.60
C PHE A 83 5.86 -17.86 -5.23
N THR A 84 6.72 -17.71 -6.24
CA THR A 84 8.14 -17.37 -6.09
C THR A 84 8.42 -16.04 -6.80
N VAL A 85 9.62 -15.48 -6.55
CA VAL A 85 10.08 -14.25 -7.20
C VAL A 85 10.03 -14.39 -8.72
N GLU A 86 10.45 -15.54 -9.24
CA GLU A 86 10.48 -15.82 -10.67
C GLU A 86 9.06 -15.83 -11.27
N VAL A 87 8.12 -16.52 -10.62
CA VAL A 87 6.71 -16.59 -11.08
C VAL A 87 6.09 -15.20 -11.08
N VAL A 88 6.27 -14.42 -10.00
CA VAL A 88 5.72 -13.07 -9.90
C VAL A 88 6.29 -12.16 -10.98
N ASN A 89 7.60 -12.19 -11.18
CA ASN A 89 8.27 -11.29 -12.12
C ASN A 89 8.03 -11.65 -13.58
N ARG A 90 7.82 -12.93 -13.90
CA ARG A 90 7.57 -13.40 -15.27
C ARG A 90 6.10 -13.37 -15.65
N ASP A 91 5.23 -13.89 -14.79
CA ASP A 91 3.87 -14.28 -15.18
C ASP A 91 2.79 -13.33 -14.63
N LEU A 92 3.09 -12.57 -13.57
CA LEU A 92 2.09 -11.75 -12.86
C LEU A 92 2.37 -10.25 -12.99
N ARG A 93 2.18 -9.72 -14.20
CA ARG A 93 2.43 -8.30 -14.51
C ARG A 93 1.80 -7.35 -13.49
N ARG A 94 0.52 -7.53 -13.15
CA ARG A 94 -0.18 -6.63 -12.22
C ARG A 94 0.41 -6.70 -10.81
N ALA A 95 0.76 -7.89 -10.34
CA ALA A 95 1.37 -8.07 -9.03
C ALA A 95 2.75 -7.39 -8.97
N ARG A 96 3.55 -7.50 -10.04
CA ARG A 96 4.83 -6.78 -10.18
C ARG A 96 4.64 -5.26 -10.16
N GLU A 97 3.66 -4.72 -10.87
CA GLU A 97 3.35 -3.29 -10.86
C GLU A 97 2.98 -2.79 -9.45
N VAL A 98 2.19 -3.57 -8.70
CA VAL A 98 1.86 -3.26 -7.30
C VAL A 98 3.12 -3.27 -6.43
N GLY A 99 3.98 -4.30 -6.56
CA GLY A 99 5.25 -4.37 -5.84
C GLY A 99 6.16 -3.17 -6.12
N GLN A 100 6.26 -2.74 -7.39
CA GLN A 100 6.97 -1.52 -7.76
C GLN A 100 6.36 -0.26 -7.14
N GLY A 101 5.02 -0.19 -7.09
CA GLY A 101 4.30 0.90 -6.41
C GLY A 101 4.65 0.98 -4.92
N VAL A 102 4.68 -0.16 -4.23
CA VAL A 102 5.07 -0.25 -2.81
C VAL A 102 6.51 0.23 -2.62
N VAL A 103 7.45 -0.24 -3.44
CA VAL A 103 8.85 0.19 -3.37
C VAL A 103 8.99 1.70 -3.59
N LYS A 104 8.29 2.26 -4.59
CA LYS A 104 8.29 3.71 -4.84
C LYS A 104 7.70 4.50 -3.67
N PHE A 105 6.62 4.01 -3.08
CA PHE A 105 6.00 4.62 -1.91
C PHE A 105 6.98 4.71 -0.73
N PHE A 106 7.55 3.58 -0.31
CA PHE A 106 8.50 3.56 0.81
C PHE A 106 9.79 4.30 0.50
N THR A 107 10.26 4.27 -0.74
CA THR A 107 11.40 5.11 -1.15
C THR A 107 11.10 6.58 -0.96
N LYS A 108 9.92 7.06 -1.39
CA LYS A 108 9.52 8.45 -1.18
C LYS A 108 9.44 8.81 0.31
N VAL A 109 8.89 7.92 1.14
CA VAL A 109 8.80 8.12 2.60
C VAL A 109 10.19 8.19 3.25
N CYS A 110 11.08 7.25 2.91
CA CYS A 110 12.43 7.17 3.45
C CYS A 110 13.42 8.19 2.85
N SER A 111 13.05 8.87 1.76
CA SER A 111 13.87 9.91 1.12
C SER A 111 13.60 11.32 1.64
N VAL A 112 12.61 11.52 2.53
CA VAL A 112 12.35 12.84 3.13
C VAL A 112 13.60 13.27 3.92
N PRO A 113 14.25 14.38 3.56
CA PRO A 113 15.49 14.76 4.19
C PRO A 113 15.25 15.24 5.63
N ILE A 114 16.04 14.69 6.56
CA ILE A 114 16.03 15.01 8.00
C ILE A 114 16.24 16.53 8.24
N SER A 115 16.85 17.25 7.28
CA SER A 115 16.98 18.70 7.32
C SER A 115 15.65 19.46 7.34
N SER A 116 14.55 18.85 6.89
CA SER A 116 13.20 19.44 6.99
C SER A 116 12.58 19.26 8.39
N ILE A 117 13.14 18.38 9.22
CA ILE A 117 12.71 18.12 10.61
C ILE A 117 13.55 18.96 11.60
N LEU A 118 14.79 19.29 11.24
CA LEU A 118 15.72 20.05 12.09
C LEU A 118 15.66 21.58 11.89
N SER A 119 14.89 22.10 10.93
CA SER A 119 14.82 23.55 10.68
C SER A 119 13.94 24.32 11.69
N CYS A 120 13.40 23.67 12.72
CA CYS A 120 12.59 24.32 13.77
C CYS A 120 13.32 24.52 15.10
N HIS A 121 14.61 24.18 15.20
CA HIS A 121 15.38 24.40 16.43
C HIS A 121 16.81 24.84 16.11
N PHE A 122 17.00 26.09 15.69
CA PHE A 122 18.14 26.96 16.04
C PHE A 122 17.78 28.41 15.73
#